data_AF-A0A397P8R4-F1
#
_entry.id   AF-A0A397P8R4-F1
#
_cell.length_a   1.000
_cell.length_b   1.000
_cell.length_c   1.000
_cell.angle_alpha   90.00
_cell.angle_beta   90.00
_cell.angle_gamma   90.00
#
_symmetry.space_group_name_H-M   'P 1'
#
loop_
_entity.id
_entity.type
_entity.pdbx_description
1 polymer ?
#
loop_
_entity_poly.entity_id
_entity_poly.type
_entity_poly.pdbx_seq_one_letter_code
_entity_poly.pdbx_strand_id
1 'polypeptide(L)'
;MILKLGAIAAVSALGLSVYAFQSAPEVGSGAASAVVPATIPTGVDAKASKMIPARLLDCSLGRISNFDTQREQDPSEYTYSSRHKFSLFLPETPVRTAPPPEATAPPEPVDPQTRIVADPDGIARDAEAHAFDRVVDFWPQRVEMTKPISEVAVKLVVIDGIAPNQSTATMFLTSANDAVTFDLKNLYYGQCGVKLGNQAQAAASAAL
;
A
#
# COMPACT_ATOMS: atom_id res chain seq x y z
N MET A 1 4.93 -29.79 11.17
CA MET A 1 4.34 -29.58 12.51
C MET A 1 2.96 -28.96 12.28
N ILE A 2 1.89 -29.71 12.53
CA ILE A 2 0.52 -29.38 12.15
C ILE A 2 -0.07 -28.50 13.25
N LEU A 3 -0.33 -27.21 12.99
CA LEU A 3 -1.04 -26.34 13.92
C LEU A 3 -2.53 -26.31 13.62
N LYS A 4 -3.32 -26.63 14.65
CA LYS A 4 -4.77 -26.62 14.68
C LYS A 4 -5.28 -25.19 14.72
N LEU A 5 -6.16 -24.83 13.78
CA LEU A 5 -6.94 -23.60 13.79
C LEU A 5 -8.13 -23.73 14.74
N GLY A 6 -8.11 -22.95 15.82
CA GLY A 6 -9.23 -22.76 16.73
C GLY A 6 -10.16 -21.67 16.21
N ALA A 7 -11.43 -22.03 16.01
CA ALA A 7 -12.51 -21.15 15.63
C ALA A 7 -12.82 -20.11 16.74
N ILE A 8 -13.02 -18.85 16.36
CA ILE A 8 -13.73 -17.87 17.17
C ILE A 8 -14.92 -17.36 16.37
N ALA A 9 -16.09 -17.73 16.84
CA ALA A 9 -17.37 -17.18 16.43
C ALA A 9 -17.57 -15.82 17.10
N ALA A 10 -18.04 -14.84 16.33
CA ALA A 10 -18.69 -13.64 16.87
C ALA A 10 -20.01 -13.43 16.11
N VAL A 11 -21.10 -13.66 16.83
CA VAL A 11 -22.49 -13.38 16.45
C VAL A 11 -22.82 -11.97 16.90
N SER A 12 -23.28 -11.12 15.99
CA SER A 12 -24.09 -9.90 16.26
C SER A 12 -24.63 -9.44 14.89
N ALA A 13 -25.83 -9.85 14.48
CA ALA A 13 -27.16 -9.40 14.90
C ALA A 13 -27.57 -8.03 14.32
N LEU A 14 -28.70 -8.08 13.59
CA LEU A 14 -29.64 -7.01 13.26
C LEU A 14 -29.43 -6.24 11.95
N GLY A 15 -30.26 -6.63 10.99
CA GLY A 15 -31.09 -5.65 10.28
C GLY A 15 -30.76 -5.50 8.81
N LEU A 16 -31.35 -6.33 7.96
CA LEU A 16 -31.66 -5.90 6.60
C LEU A 16 -32.96 -6.53 6.10
N SER A 17 -33.85 -5.59 5.80
CA SER A 17 -35.23 -5.69 5.40
C SER A 17 -35.48 -6.64 4.23
N VAL A 18 -36.60 -7.34 4.36
CA VAL A 18 -37.24 -8.16 3.35
C VAL A 18 -37.74 -7.25 2.22
N TYR A 19 -37.16 -7.37 1.02
CA TYR A 19 -37.82 -6.94 -0.20
C TYR A 19 -38.16 -8.19 -1.03
N ALA A 20 -39.43 -8.55 -0.99
CA ALA A 20 -40.02 -9.51 -1.90
C ALA A 20 -40.21 -8.82 -3.26
N PHE A 21 -39.53 -9.31 -4.29
CA PHE A 21 -39.92 -9.02 -5.68
C PHE A 21 -40.84 -10.13 -6.16
N GLN A 22 -42.11 -9.76 -6.33
CA GLN A 22 -43.13 -10.55 -7.01
C GLN A 22 -42.82 -10.57 -8.50
N SER A 23 -42.66 -11.75 -9.06
CA SER A 23 -42.68 -11.98 -10.51
C SER A 23 -44.13 -12.27 -10.92
N ALA A 24 -44.70 -11.45 -11.80
CA ALA A 24 -45.87 -11.83 -12.59
C ALA A 24 -45.61 -11.53 -14.07
N PRO A 25 -46.15 -12.34 -14.99
CA PRO A 25 -45.85 -12.30 -16.42
C PRO A 25 -46.89 -11.47 -17.17
N GLU A 26 -46.49 -10.74 -18.21
CA GLU A 26 -47.42 -10.34 -19.26
C GLU A 26 -46.80 -10.40 -20.66
N VAL A 27 -47.63 -10.90 -21.56
CA VAL A 27 -47.46 -11.17 -22.98
C VAL A 27 -47.75 -9.88 -23.75
N GLY A 28 -47.01 -9.60 -24.83
CA GLY A 28 -47.33 -8.46 -25.70
C GLY A 28 -46.55 -8.43 -26.99
N SER A 29 -47.15 -8.98 -28.05
CA SER A 29 -46.74 -8.85 -29.44
C SER A 29 -47.21 -7.50 -30.01
N GLY A 30 -46.38 -6.78 -30.76
CA GLY A 30 -46.84 -5.57 -31.50
C GLY A 30 -45.77 -4.60 -31.99
N ALA A 31 -45.41 -4.74 -33.26
CA ALA A 31 -45.21 -3.71 -34.29
C ALA A 31 -44.28 -2.46 -34.11
N ALA A 32 -43.39 -2.36 -35.10
CA ALA A 32 -43.05 -1.18 -35.93
C ALA A 32 -42.18 -0.01 -35.38
N SER A 33 -41.01 0.11 -36.04
CA SER A 33 -40.29 1.32 -36.49
C SER A 33 -40.19 2.56 -35.60
N ALA A 34 -38.98 2.82 -35.10
CA ALA A 34 -38.27 4.09 -35.30
C ALA A 34 -36.78 3.92 -34.99
N VAL A 35 -35.91 4.09 -35.99
CA VAL A 35 -34.46 4.24 -35.79
C VAL A 35 -34.23 5.62 -35.20
N VAL A 36 -34.12 5.69 -33.87
CA VAL A 36 -33.60 6.86 -33.16
C VAL A 36 -32.08 6.70 -33.11
N PRO A 37 -31.28 7.63 -33.65
CA PRO A 37 -29.85 7.58 -33.43
C PRO A 37 -29.59 7.74 -31.93
N ALA A 38 -29.06 6.68 -31.32
CA ALA A 38 -28.59 6.70 -29.95
C ALA A 38 -27.49 7.76 -29.83
N THR A 39 -27.85 8.91 -29.26
CA THR A 39 -26.87 9.84 -28.72
C THR A 39 -26.16 9.10 -27.60
N ILE A 40 -24.95 8.62 -27.87
CA ILE A 40 -24.06 8.06 -26.85
C ILE A 40 -23.84 9.19 -25.85
N PRO A 41 -24.26 9.06 -24.57
CA PRO A 41 -23.84 10.02 -23.56
C PRO A 41 -22.36 9.75 -23.29
N THR A 42 -21.48 10.37 -24.08
CA THR A 42 -20.09 10.63 -23.72
C THR A 42 -20.11 11.66 -22.60
N GLY A 43 -20.34 11.17 -21.39
CA GLY A 43 -20.43 11.95 -20.17
C GLY A 43 -20.19 11.03 -18.99
N VAL A 44 -19.12 10.24 -19.03
CA VAL A 44 -18.46 9.89 -17.77
C VAL A 44 -17.90 11.20 -17.26
N ASP A 45 -18.65 11.83 -16.36
CA ASP A 45 -18.16 12.90 -15.49
C ASP A 45 -16.88 12.39 -14.84
N ALA A 46 -15.74 12.77 -15.42
CA ALA A 46 -14.44 12.59 -14.82
C ALA A 46 -14.42 13.50 -13.59
N LYS A 47 -14.95 13.00 -12.46
CA LYS A 47 -14.67 13.57 -11.15
C LYS A 47 -13.16 13.66 -11.07
N ALA A 48 -12.65 14.89 -11.05
CA ALA A 48 -11.23 15.14 -10.90
C ALA A 48 -10.74 14.36 -9.68
N SER A 49 -9.95 13.31 -9.92
CA SER A 49 -9.41 12.50 -8.84
C SER A 49 -8.55 13.40 -7.98
N LYS A 50 -8.85 13.44 -6.68
CA LYS A 50 -7.97 14.10 -5.72
C LYS A 50 -6.59 13.44 -5.83
N MET A 51 -5.54 14.23 -5.97
CA MET A 51 -4.17 13.72 -6.09
C MET A 51 -3.48 13.70 -4.73
N ILE A 52 -2.67 12.66 -4.49
CA ILE A 52 -1.70 12.56 -3.41
C ILE A 52 -0.40 13.18 -3.93
N PRO A 53 0.19 14.18 -3.24
CA PRO A 53 1.39 14.84 -3.73
C PRO A 53 2.60 13.89 -3.75
N ALA A 54 3.57 14.19 -4.61
CA ALA A 54 4.88 13.53 -4.56
C ALA A 54 5.52 13.67 -3.17
N ARG A 55 6.25 12.65 -2.73
CA ARG A 55 6.87 12.56 -1.40
C ARG A 55 8.29 12.05 -1.51
N LEU A 56 9.20 12.69 -0.79
CA LEU A 56 10.53 12.14 -0.51
C LEU A 56 10.62 11.91 0.99
N LEU A 57 10.92 10.67 1.38
CA LEU A 57 11.12 10.26 2.76
C LEU A 57 12.61 10.06 2.99
N ASP A 58 13.18 10.86 3.89
CA ASP A 58 14.56 10.75 4.35
C ASP A 58 14.54 10.12 5.75
N CYS A 59 14.93 8.85 5.86
CA CYS A 59 14.73 8.01 7.04
C CYS A 59 16.03 7.67 7.77
N SER A 60 15.90 7.42 9.08
CA SER A 60 16.94 6.86 9.93
C SER A 60 16.41 5.59 10.61
N LEU A 61 16.69 4.44 10.00
CA LEU A 61 16.14 3.14 10.41
C LEU A 61 17.10 2.42 11.33
N GLY A 62 16.63 1.86 12.44
CA GLY A 62 17.43 0.97 13.27
C GLY A 62 17.08 -0.50 13.04
N ARG A 63 18.08 -1.38 13.06
CA ARG A 63 17.83 -2.83 13.05
C ARG A 63 17.36 -3.28 14.44
N ILE A 64 16.15 -3.81 14.54
CA ILE A 64 15.54 -4.24 15.80
C ILE A 64 16.27 -5.48 16.33
N SER A 65 16.64 -5.46 17.62
CA SER A 65 17.37 -6.57 18.26
C SER A 65 16.56 -7.39 19.27
N ASN A 66 15.37 -6.94 19.64
CA ASN A 66 14.52 -7.57 20.66
C ASN A 66 13.07 -7.81 20.18
N PHE A 67 12.90 -8.11 18.90
CA PHE A 67 11.57 -8.40 18.37
C PHE A 67 11.04 -9.72 18.96
N ASP A 68 9.80 -9.69 19.46
CA ASP A 68 9.11 -10.78 20.14
C ASP A 68 7.86 -11.16 19.37
N THR A 69 7.87 -12.32 18.73
CA THR A 69 6.76 -12.82 17.91
C THR A 69 5.59 -13.36 18.74
N GLN A 70 5.75 -13.49 20.06
CA GLN A 70 4.73 -14.06 20.94
C GLN A 70 3.75 -13.01 21.48
N ARG A 71 4.00 -11.73 21.21
CA ARG A 71 3.13 -10.63 21.65
C ARG A 71 3.17 -9.47 20.67
N GLU A 72 2.19 -8.60 20.78
CA GLU A 72 2.26 -7.27 20.19
C GLU A 72 3.28 -6.43 20.98
N GLN A 73 4.17 -5.74 20.26
CA GLN A 73 5.17 -4.84 20.84
C GLN A 73 4.92 -3.43 20.33
N ASP A 74 4.84 -2.47 21.25
CA ASP A 74 4.79 -1.07 20.87
C ASP A 74 6.14 -0.63 20.28
N PRO A 75 6.18 0.22 19.25
CA PRO A 75 7.44 0.69 18.67
C PRO A 75 8.41 1.33 19.66
N SER A 76 7.92 1.90 20.77
CA SER A 76 8.75 2.46 21.85
C SER A 76 9.54 1.40 22.64
N GLU A 77 9.17 0.12 22.53
CA GLU A 77 9.86 -1.01 23.18
C GLU A 77 11.04 -1.54 22.34
N TYR A 78 11.18 -1.11 21.09
CA TYR A 78 12.24 -1.58 20.21
C TYR A 78 13.60 -1.06 20.64
N THR A 79 14.54 -2.00 20.77
CA THR A 79 15.97 -1.76 20.90
C THR A 79 16.64 -1.98 19.57
N TYR A 80 17.72 -1.25 19.30
CA TYR A 80 18.36 -1.23 17.99
C TYR A 80 19.84 -1.58 18.08
N SER A 81 20.30 -2.52 17.26
CA SER A 81 21.72 -2.90 17.20
C SER A 81 22.57 -1.99 16.30
N SER A 82 21.92 -1.28 15.37
CA SER A 82 22.55 -0.43 14.37
C SER A 82 21.56 0.63 13.89
N ARG A 83 22.06 1.64 13.15
CA ARG A 83 21.27 2.70 12.52
C ARG A 83 21.73 2.87 11.07
N HIS A 84 20.79 3.06 10.16
CA HIS A 84 20.98 3.10 8.72
C HIS A 84 20.24 4.29 8.12
N LYS A 85 20.85 4.92 7.12
CA LYS A 85 20.17 5.95 6.32
C LYS A 85 19.45 5.28 5.16
N PHE A 86 18.24 5.74 4.89
CA PHE A 86 17.42 5.22 3.81
C PHE A 86 16.56 6.33 3.24
N SER A 87 16.52 6.50 1.92
CA SER A 87 15.70 7.52 1.27
C SER A 87 14.82 6.91 0.20
N LEU A 88 13.54 7.26 0.20
CA LEU A 88 12.52 6.71 -0.70
C LEU A 88 11.74 7.84 -1.37
N PHE A 89 11.57 7.77 -2.68
CA PHE A 89 10.71 8.66 -3.44
C PHE A 89 9.44 7.96 -3.90
N LEU A 90 8.30 8.61 -3.63
CA LEU A 90 6.97 8.25 -4.12
C LEU A 90 6.45 9.40 -5.00
N PRO A 91 6.10 9.14 -6.26
CA PRO A 91 5.56 10.18 -7.14
C PRO A 91 4.15 10.61 -6.74
N GLU A 92 3.65 11.63 -7.43
CA GLU A 92 2.25 12.03 -7.34
C GLU A 92 1.34 10.92 -7.89
N THR A 93 0.26 10.59 -7.19
CA THR A 93 -0.64 9.50 -7.59
C THR A 93 -2.08 9.84 -7.24
N PRO A 94 -3.09 9.39 -8.01
CA PRO A 94 -4.48 9.59 -7.62
C PRO A 94 -4.80 8.92 -6.28
N VAL A 95 -5.62 9.58 -5.46
CA VAL A 95 -6.15 9.01 -4.21
C VAL A 95 -6.91 7.73 -4.55
N ARG A 96 -6.57 6.65 -3.84
CA ARG A 96 -7.28 5.39 -3.96
C ARG A 96 -8.73 5.54 -3.54
N THR A 97 -9.65 5.10 -4.40
CA THR A 97 -11.09 4.99 -4.14
C THR A 97 -11.54 3.54 -4.00
N ALA A 98 -10.72 2.59 -4.44
CA ALA A 98 -10.95 1.15 -4.35
C ALA A 98 -10.34 0.58 -3.06
N PRO A 99 -10.90 -0.53 -2.51
CA PRO A 99 -10.29 -1.23 -1.40
C PRO A 99 -8.87 -1.71 -1.75
N PRO A 100 -8.02 -2.03 -0.74
CA PRO A 100 -6.73 -2.66 -0.99
C PRO A 100 -6.93 -3.95 -1.82
N PRO A 101 -6.09 -4.23 -2.82
CA PRO A 101 -6.17 -5.48 -3.56
C PRO A 101 -5.90 -6.65 -2.62
N GLU A 102 -6.65 -7.75 -2.81
CA GLU A 102 -6.35 -9.02 -2.14
C GLU A 102 -4.94 -9.49 -2.49
N ALA A 103 -4.30 -10.24 -1.59
CA ALA A 103 -2.92 -10.71 -1.78
C ALA A 103 -2.75 -11.59 -3.04
N THR A 104 -3.82 -12.19 -3.54
CA THR A 104 -3.86 -13.04 -4.74
C THR A 104 -4.26 -12.28 -6.01
N ALA A 105 -4.66 -11.01 -5.89
CA ALA A 105 -5.03 -10.21 -7.03
C ALA A 105 -3.79 -9.89 -7.89
N PRO A 106 -3.96 -9.71 -9.21
CA PRO A 106 -2.87 -9.25 -10.06
C PRO A 106 -2.27 -7.93 -9.52
N PRO A 107 -0.95 -7.74 -9.58
CA PRO A 107 -0.33 -6.49 -9.17
C PRO A 107 -0.91 -5.30 -9.92
N GLU A 108 -1.27 -4.25 -9.18
CA GLU A 108 -1.67 -2.99 -9.79
C GLU A 108 -0.44 -2.30 -10.41
N PRO A 109 -0.60 -1.53 -11.50
CA PRO A 109 0.50 -0.78 -12.09
C PRO A 109 1.16 0.12 -11.05
N VAL A 110 2.47 -0.02 -10.90
CA VAL A 110 3.30 0.87 -10.07
C VAL A 110 3.90 1.95 -10.95
N ASP A 111 3.87 3.20 -10.47
CA ASP A 111 4.54 4.29 -11.16
C ASP A 111 6.06 4.02 -11.18
N PRO A 112 6.70 3.99 -12.35
CA PRO A 112 8.12 3.64 -12.50
C PRO A 112 9.07 4.67 -11.86
N GLN A 113 8.59 5.86 -11.49
CA GLN A 113 9.38 6.83 -10.74
C GLN A 113 9.49 6.45 -9.26
N THR A 114 8.65 5.55 -8.74
CA THR A 114 8.75 5.04 -7.37
C THR A 114 10.07 4.30 -7.19
N ARG A 115 10.93 4.79 -6.30
CA ARG A 115 12.29 4.25 -6.17
C ARG A 115 12.93 4.54 -4.82
N ILE A 116 13.90 3.67 -4.47
CA ILE A 116 14.86 3.94 -3.41
C ILE A 116 15.86 4.95 -3.98
N VAL A 117 15.98 6.10 -3.33
CA VAL A 117 16.87 7.20 -3.73
C VAL A 117 18.26 7.04 -3.12
N ALA A 118 18.33 6.57 -1.87
CA ALA A 118 19.60 6.33 -1.19
C ALA A 118 19.49 5.17 -0.20
N ASP A 119 20.43 4.23 -0.28
CA ASP A 119 20.61 3.13 0.67
C ASP A 119 22.12 2.85 0.82
N PRO A 120 22.86 3.76 1.48
CA PRO A 120 24.33 3.68 1.57
C PRO A 120 24.84 2.42 2.28
N ASP A 121 24.04 1.86 3.19
CA ASP A 121 24.40 0.66 3.95
C ASP A 121 23.91 -0.63 3.29
N GLY A 122 23.12 -0.52 2.21
CA GLY A 122 22.63 -1.66 1.43
C GLY A 122 21.62 -2.55 2.16
N ILE A 123 20.77 -1.99 3.03
CA ILE A 123 19.75 -2.76 3.76
C ILE A 123 18.65 -3.33 2.86
N ALA A 124 18.53 -2.81 1.62
CA ALA A 124 17.65 -3.27 0.55
C ALA A 124 18.41 -3.69 -0.73
N ARG A 125 19.72 -3.94 -0.64
CA ARG A 125 20.59 -4.26 -1.79
C ARG A 125 20.16 -5.53 -2.54
N ASP A 126 19.64 -6.51 -1.83
CA ASP A 126 19.12 -7.77 -2.39
C ASP A 126 17.95 -7.57 -3.37
N ALA A 127 17.19 -6.47 -3.24
CA ALA A 127 16.12 -6.12 -4.15
C ALA A 127 16.53 -5.11 -5.22
N GLU A 128 17.74 -4.52 -5.17
CA GLU A 128 18.13 -3.34 -5.96
C GLU A 128 17.82 -3.45 -7.46
N ALA A 129 18.08 -4.63 -8.04
CA ALA A 129 17.90 -4.94 -9.46
C ALA A 129 16.44 -4.94 -9.95
N HIS A 130 15.45 -4.88 -9.05
CA HIS A 130 14.03 -4.95 -9.38
C HIS A 130 13.31 -3.62 -9.18
N ALA A 131 12.26 -3.37 -9.96
CA ALA A 131 11.32 -2.28 -9.67
C ALA A 131 10.36 -2.69 -8.54
N PHE A 132 9.69 -1.71 -7.93
CA PHE A 132 8.55 -2.02 -7.05
C PHE A 132 7.44 -2.68 -7.87
N ASP A 133 6.88 -3.77 -7.37
CA ASP A 133 5.82 -4.54 -8.05
C ASP A 133 4.43 -4.24 -7.47
N ARG A 134 4.36 -3.76 -6.22
CA ARG A 134 3.13 -3.32 -5.57
C ARG A 134 3.36 -2.08 -4.75
N VAL A 135 2.44 -1.12 -4.88
CA VAL A 135 2.37 0.10 -4.06
C VAL A 135 0.91 0.37 -3.71
N VAL A 136 0.55 0.12 -2.46
CA VAL A 136 -0.77 0.41 -1.90
C VAL A 136 -0.69 1.69 -1.10
N ASP A 137 -1.09 2.79 -1.72
CA ASP A 137 -0.94 4.15 -1.20
C ASP A 137 -2.27 4.72 -0.66
N PHE A 138 -2.45 4.67 0.65
CA PHE A 138 -3.53 5.33 1.38
C PHE A 138 -2.99 6.53 2.15
N TRP A 139 -2.15 7.36 1.55
CA TRP A 139 -1.64 8.54 2.23
C TRP A 139 -2.77 9.53 2.61
N PRO A 140 -2.74 10.14 3.82
CA PRO A 140 -1.70 10.09 4.85
C PRO A 140 -1.91 9.00 5.92
N GLN A 141 -2.74 7.98 5.69
CA GLN A 141 -2.99 6.92 6.67
C GLN A 141 -1.88 5.86 6.69
N ARG A 142 -1.54 5.30 5.52
CA ARG A 142 -0.55 4.22 5.38
C ARG A 142 -0.11 4.07 3.93
N VAL A 143 1.15 3.68 3.72
CA VAL A 143 1.65 3.21 2.42
C VAL A 143 2.32 1.86 2.63
N GLU A 144 2.00 0.89 1.79
CA GLU A 144 2.61 -0.45 1.82
C GLU A 144 3.15 -0.78 0.44
N MET A 145 4.39 -1.24 0.38
CA MET A 145 5.08 -1.49 -0.87
C MET A 145 5.87 -2.78 -0.81
N THR A 146 5.93 -3.46 -1.95
CA THR A 146 6.84 -4.60 -2.14
C THR A 146 7.76 -4.37 -3.32
N LYS A 147 8.99 -4.84 -3.16
CA LYS A 147 10.01 -4.86 -4.21
C LYS A 147 10.60 -6.26 -4.28
N PRO A 148 10.51 -6.98 -5.41
CA PRO A 148 10.98 -8.36 -5.50
C PRO A 148 12.47 -8.52 -5.16
N ILE A 149 12.78 -9.61 -4.46
CA ILE A 149 14.15 -10.16 -4.31
C ILE A 149 14.28 -11.41 -5.20
N SER A 150 13.24 -12.24 -5.22
CA SER A 150 13.11 -13.41 -6.09
C SER A 150 11.62 -13.69 -6.36
N GLU A 151 11.28 -14.79 -7.02
CA GLU A 151 9.89 -15.20 -7.27
C GLU A 151 9.10 -15.50 -5.98
N VAL A 152 9.79 -15.75 -4.87
CA VAL A 152 9.19 -16.19 -3.59
C VAL A 152 9.57 -15.28 -2.42
N ALA A 153 10.28 -14.18 -2.67
CA ALA A 153 10.73 -13.26 -1.62
C ALA A 153 10.70 -11.81 -2.10
N VAL A 154 10.30 -10.91 -1.20
CA VAL A 154 10.19 -9.48 -1.44
C VAL A 154 10.86 -8.69 -0.32
N LYS A 155 11.29 -7.46 -0.62
CA LYS A 155 11.42 -6.41 0.38
C LYS A 155 10.07 -5.78 0.63
N LEU A 156 9.61 -5.84 1.86
CA LEU A 156 8.41 -5.16 2.33
C LEU A 156 8.83 -3.82 2.95
N VAL A 157 8.14 -2.76 2.54
CA VAL A 157 8.27 -1.43 3.14
C VAL A 157 6.87 -0.95 3.54
N VAL A 158 6.73 -0.58 4.82
CA VAL A 158 5.49 0.00 5.35
C VAL A 158 5.81 1.39 5.90
N ILE A 159 5.04 2.38 5.47
CA ILE A 159 5.08 3.75 5.97
C ILE A 159 3.77 4.02 6.70
N ASP A 160 3.89 4.46 7.94
CA ASP A 160 2.77 4.74 8.83
C ASP A 160 3.16 5.87 9.81
N GLY A 161 2.38 6.04 10.88
CA GLY A 161 2.70 7.03 11.92
C GLY A 161 2.83 8.46 11.38
N ILE A 162 2.12 8.79 10.29
CA ILE A 162 2.25 10.06 9.59
C ILE A 162 1.64 11.15 10.45
N ALA A 163 2.44 12.18 10.76
CA ALA A 163 1.98 13.29 11.58
C ALA A 163 0.84 14.06 10.88
N PRO A 164 -0.07 14.73 11.62
CA PRO A 164 -1.17 15.49 11.01
C PRO A 164 -0.72 16.58 10.03
N ASN A 165 0.46 17.16 10.26
CA ASN A 165 1.09 18.15 9.38
C ASN A 165 1.89 17.52 8.21
N GLN A 166 1.97 16.19 8.16
CA GLN A 166 2.64 15.39 7.12
C GLN A 166 4.14 15.69 6.95
N SER A 167 4.80 16.27 7.97
CA SER A 167 6.25 16.53 7.93
C SER A 167 7.10 15.34 8.37
N THR A 168 6.50 14.38 9.06
CA THR A 168 7.18 13.19 9.60
C THR A 168 6.32 11.96 9.44
N ALA A 169 6.96 10.81 9.32
CA ALA A 169 6.35 9.49 9.27
C ALA A 169 7.29 8.45 9.91
N THR A 170 6.80 7.25 10.16
CA THR A 170 7.62 6.09 10.50
C THR A 170 7.70 5.14 9.33
N MET A 171 8.80 4.38 9.26
CA MET A 171 9.01 3.36 8.25
C MET A 171 9.47 2.07 8.90
N PHE A 172 8.82 0.99 8.50
CA PHE A 172 9.23 -0.39 8.74
C PHE A 172 9.73 -1.01 7.44
N LEU A 173 10.84 -1.75 7.50
CA LEU A 173 11.45 -2.41 6.35
C LEU A 173 11.94 -3.80 6.75
N THR A 174 11.63 -4.82 5.95
CA THR A 174 12.13 -6.19 6.13
C THR A 174 12.11 -6.97 4.82
N SER A 175 12.72 -8.14 4.82
CA SER A 175 12.45 -9.17 3.79
C SER A 175 11.30 -10.06 4.23
N ALA A 176 10.47 -10.49 3.29
CA ALA A 176 9.33 -11.37 3.54
C ALA A 176 9.19 -12.38 2.40
N ASN A 177 8.74 -13.60 2.71
CA ASN A 177 8.36 -14.59 1.69
C ASN A 177 6.86 -14.54 1.35
N ASP A 178 6.05 -14.08 2.31
CA ASP A 178 4.61 -13.91 2.19
C ASP A 178 4.12 -12.89 3.22
N ALA A 179 2.79 -12.70 3.33
CA ALA A 179 2.18 -11.74 4.25
C ALA A 179 2.38 -12.06 5.74
N VAL A 180 2.82 -13.28 6.10
CA VAL A 180 2.93 -13.74 7.49
C VAL A 180 4.36 -14.18 7.89
N THR A 181 5.28 -14.27 6.92
CA THR A 181 6.64 -14.77 7.12
C THR A 181 7.65 -13.65 6.86
N PHE A 182 8.18 -13.07 7.94
CA PHE A 182 9.21 -12.03 7.91
C PHE A 182 10.60 -12.56 8.26
N ASP A 183 11.63 -11.92 7.73
CA ASP A 183 13.00 -12.12 8.20
C ASP A 183 13.18 -11.40 9.55
N LEU A 184 13.00 -12.16 10.63
CA LEU A 184 13.13 -11.67 12.00
C LEU A 184 14.54 -11.18 12.35
N LYS A 185 15.57 -11.53 11.56
CA LYS A 185 16.95 -11.07 11.79
C LYS A 185 17.21 -9.70 11.16
N ASN A 186 16.39 -9.30 10.19
CA ASN A 186 16.56 -8.10 9.38
C ASN A 186 15.29 -7.24 9.38
N LEU A 187 14.80 -6.96 10.59
CA LEU A 187 13.70 -6.02 10.83
C LEU A 187 14.28 -4.63 11.08
N TYR A 188 13.85 -3.65 10.30
CA TYR A 188 14.29 -2.26 10.42
C TYR A 188 13.09 -1.37 10.72
N TYR A 189 13.24 -0.45 11.67
CA TYR A 189 12.21 0.54 12.01
C TYR A 189 12.82 1.87 12.36
N GLY A 190 12.19 2.98 11.96
CA GLY A 190 12.64 4.30 12.35
C GLY A 190 11.79 5.45 11.85
N GLN A 191 12.27 6.65 12.12
CA GLN A 191 11.61 7.91 11.78
C GLN A 191 12.10 8.43 10.43
N CYS A 192 11.20 9.11 9.73
CA CYS A 192 11.43 9.74 8.44
C CYS A 192 11.03 11.21 8.48
N GLY A 193 11.88 12.07 7.93
CA GLY A 193 11.47 13.41 7.49
C GLY A 193 10.79 13.31 6.13
N VAL A 194 9.70 14.06 5.93
CA VAL A 194 8.90 14.02 4.70
C VAL A 194 8.94 15.38 4.02
N LYS A 195 9.35 15.38 2.74
CA LYS A 195 9.20 16.52 1.81
C LYS A 195 8.04 16.23 0.88
N LEU A 196 7.26 17.26 0.53
CA LEU A 196 6.04 17.12 -0.29
C LEU A 196 6.11 17.93 -1.59
N GLY A 197 5.40 17.45 -2.62
CA GLY A 197 5.19 18.12 -3.91
C GLY A 197 6.50 18.46 -4.62
N ASN A 198 6.61 19.70 -5.10
CA ASN A 198 7.77 20.17 -5.86
C ASN A 198 9.10 20.01 -5.10
N GLN A 199 9.08 20.13 -3.76
CA GLN A 199 10.29 19.92 -2.96
C GLN A 199 10.76 18.46 -3.00
N ALA A 200 9.82 17.52 -2.97
CA ALA A 200 10.13 16.10 -3.12
C ALA A 200 10.70 15.80 -4.51
N GLN A 201 10.05 16.31 -5.56
CA GLN A 201 10.46 16.11 -6.95
C GLN A 201 11.90 16.61 -7.18
N ALA A 202 12.18 17.85 -6.77
CA ALA A 202 13.49 18.47 -6.96
C ALA A 202 14.60 17.71 -6.21
N ALA A 203 14.33 17.31 -4.96
CA ALA A 203 15.30 16.55 -4.17
C ALA A 203 15.56 15.14 -4.74
N ALA A 204 14.52 14.46 -5.23
CA ALA A 204 14.65 13.14 -5.83
C ALA A 204 15.34 13.16 -7.20
N SER A 205 15.22 14.26 -7.95
CA SER A 205 15.94 14.48 -9.21
C SER A 205 17.41 14.83 -9.01
N ALA A 206 17.75 15.53 -7.91
CA ALA A 206 19.13 15.92 -7.61
C ALA A 206 20.01 14.77 -7.07
N ALA A 207 19.40 13.63 -6.74
CA ALA A 207 20.09 12.45 -6.21
C ALA A 207 20.43 11.39 -7.27
N LEU A 208 20.08 11.64 -8.54
CA LEU A 208 20.48 10.86 -9.71
C LEU A 208 21.79 11.40 -10.29
#